data_AF-A0A259DIH9-F1
#
_entry.id   AF-A0A259DIH9-F1
#
_cell.length_a   1.000
_cell.length_b   1.000
_cell.length_c   1.000
_cell.angle_alpha   90.00
_cell.angle_beta   90.00
_cell.angle_gamma   90.00
#
_symmetry.space_group_name_H-M   'P 1'
#
loop_
_entity.id
_entity.type
_entity.pdbx_description
1 polymer ?
#
loop_
_entity_poly.entity_id
_entity_poly.type
_entity_poly.pdbx_seq_one_letter_code
_entity_poly.pdbx_strand_id
1 'polypeptide(L)'
;MLGSVKLSAPLDRNMGDTPVMPLALKLDSLQIFWGGVEVAASGAVTPDAEGYAAGRIEIAVTNWRPLVPVMVASGAIKPELALTVGNMLNALATESGDANVLQLPLVLDGGRMSLGPLPLGAAPRMVAPTG
;
A
#
# COMPACT_ATOMS: atom_id res chain seq x y z
N MET A 1 -3.61 -16.02 -12.68
CA MET A 1 -3.85 -15.92 -11.22
C MET A 1 -3.52 -14.49 -10.85
N LEU A 2 -4.41 -13.79 -10.12
CA LEU A 2 -4.24 -12.34 -9.81
C LEU A 2 -3.29 -12.10 -8.62
N GLY A 3 -3.10 -13.12 -7.79
CA GLY A 3 -2.20 -13.12 -6.64
C GLY A 3 -2.48 -14.31 -5.73
N SER A 4 -1.80 -14.37 -4.58
CA SER A 4 -2.02 -15.38 -3.53
C SER A 4 -1.73 -14.82 -2.15
N VAL A 5 -2.40 -15.39 -1.14
CA VAL A 5 -2.13 -15.14 0.28
C VAL A 5 -1.84 -16.48 0.94
N LYS A 6 -0.73 -16.56 1.68
CA LYS A 6 -0.42 -17.70 2.55
C LYS A 6 -0.92 -17.39 3.96
N LEU A 7 -1.60 -18.33 4.59
CA LEU A 7 -2.16 -18.18 5.94
C LEU A 7 -1.47 -19.14 6.91
N SER A 8 -1.49 -18.80 8.21
CA SER A 8 -0.94 -19.64 9.28
C SER A 8 -1.72 -20.94 9.51
N ALA A 9 -3.00 -20.95 9.15
CA ALA A 9 -3.89 -22.10 9.21
C ALA A 9 -5.00 -21.97 8.14
N PRO A 10 -5.74 -23.05 7.83
CA PRO A 10 -6.91 -22.99 6.96
C PRO A 10 -8.00 -22.05 7.50
N LEU A 11 -8.77 -21.42 6.60
CA LEU A 11 -9.98 -20.69 6.99
C LEU A 11 -11.10 -21.69 7.29
N ASP A 12 -11.55 -21.75 8.54
CA ASP A 12 -12.69 -22.57 8.97
C ASP A 12 -13.62 -21.82 9.92
N ARG A 13 -14.70 -22.48 10.35
CA ARG A 13 -15.74 -21.88 11.21
C ARG A 13 -15.27 -21.55 12.63
N ASN A 14 -14.10 -22.06 13.04
CA ASN A 14 -13.51 -21.86 14.37
C ASN A 14 -12.43 -20.77 14.34
N MET A 15 -12.28 -20.04 13.24
CA MET A 15 -11.32 -18.92 13.13
C MET A 15 -11.56 -17.80 14.17
N GLY A 16 -12.76 -17.72 14.75
CA GLY A 16 -13.02 -16.84 15.89
C GLY A 16 -12.26 -17.22 17.16
N ASP A 17 -11.89 -18.50 17.29
CA ASP A 17 -11.22 -19.06 18.47
C ASP A 17 -9.69 -19.18 18.27
N THR A 18 -9.24 -19.29 17.01
CA THR A 18 -7.80 -19.32 16.65
C THR A 18 -7.48 -18.24 15.62
N PRO A 19 -6.65 -17.24 15.95
CA PRO A 19 -6.28 -16.18 15.02
C PRO A 19 -5.55 -16.74 13.79
N VAL A 20 -6.17 -16.61 12.60
CA VAL A 20 -5.50 -16.91 11.33
C VAL A 20 -4.77 -15.66 10.84
N MET A 21 -3.45 -15.78 10.67
CA MET A 21 -2.57 -14.68 10.32
C MET A 21 -2.07 -14.81 8.87
N PRO A 22 -1.93 -13.70 8.12
CA PRO A 22 -1.28 -13.71 6.82
C PRO A 22 0.24 -13.90 6.98
N LEU A 23 0.78 -14.93 6.34
CA LEU A 23 2.22 -15.26 6.33
C LEU A 23 2.93 -14.82 5.05
N ALA A 24 2.20 -14.59 3.96
CA ALA A 24 2.74 -14.02 2.74
C ALA A 24 1.61 -13.41 1.91
N LEU A 25 1.89 -12.30 1.25
CA LEU A 25 1.04 -11.70 0.24
C LEU A 25 1.86 -11.60 -1.05
N LYS A 26 1.34 -12.16 -2.13
CA LYS A 26 1.86 -11.98 -3.48
C LYS A 26 0.77 -11.41 -4.36
N LEU A 27 1.05 -10.28 -4.99
CA LEU A 27 0.19 -9.64 -5.98
C LEU A 27 0.87 -9.78 -7.34
N ASP A 28 0.35 -10.67 -8.19
CA ASP A 28 0.84 -10.79 -9.57
C ASP A 28 0.33 -9.61 -10.40
N SER A 29 -0.95 -9.25 -10.22
CA SER A 29 -1.56 -8.05 -10.80
C SER A 29 -2.85 -7.71 -10.07
N LEU A 30 -2.93 -6.49 -9.55
CA LEU A 30 -4.16 -5.88 -9.03
C LEU A 30 -4.52 -4.68 -9.90
N GLN A 31 -5.79 -4.57 -10.29
CA GLN A 31 -6.34 -3.39 -10.96
C GLN A 31 -7.63 -2.96 -10.27
N ILE A 32 -7.75 -1.67 -9.98
CA ILE A 32 -8.94 -1.06 -9.36
C ILE A 32 -9.33 0.17 -10.18
N PHE A 33 -10.62 0.24 -10.54
CA PHE A 33 -11.21 1.40 -11.21
C PHE A 33 -12.20 2.06 -10.26
N TRP A 34 -11.96 3.32 -9.92
CA TRP A 34 -12.81 4.05 -8.98
C TRP A 34 -12.85 5.54 -9.31
N GLY A 35 -14.05 6.08 -9.57
CA GLY A 35 -14.23 7.52 -9.78
C GLY A 35 -13.40 8.11 -10.93
N GLY A 36 -13.11 7.32 -11.97
CA GLY A 36 -12.25 7.73 -13.09
C GLY A 36 -10.73 7.65 -12.80
N VAL A 37 -10.34 7.14 -11.63
CA VAL A 37 -8.96 6.78 -11.27
C VAL A 37 -8.75 5.30 -11.52
N GLU A 38 -7.59 4.96 -12.08
CA GLU A 38 -7.14 3.57 -12.22
C GLU A 38 -5.91 3.36 -11.33
N VAL A 39 -5.94 2.29 -10.52
CA VAL A 39 -4.81 1.87 -9.68
C VAL A 39 -4.36 0.50 -10.15
N ALA A 40 -3.08 0.38 -10.51
CA ALA A 40 -2.41 -0.87 -10.78
C ALA A 40 -1.38 -1.15 -9.69
N ALA A 41 -1.29 -2.40 -9.22
CA ALA A 41 -0.29 -2.80 -8.24
C ALA A 41 0.24 -4.22 -8.45
N SER A 42 1.51 -4.44 -8.12
CA SER A 42 2.15 -5.76 -8.15
C SER A 42 3.32 -5.82 -7.15
N GLY A 43 3.64 -7.00 -6.65
CA GLY A 43 4.76 -7.19 -5.73
C GLY A 43 4.51 -8.27 -4.69
N ALA A 44 5.33 -8.26 -3.64
CA ALA A 44 5.20 -9.23 -2.56
C ALA A 44 5.59 -8.65 -1.20
N VAL A 45 4.96 -9.18 -0.16
CA VAL A 45 5.21 -8.85 1.24
C VAL A 45 5.20 -10.13 2.08
N THR A 46 6.19 -10.26 2.96
CA THR A 46 6.37 -11.37 3.90
C THR A 46 6.76 -10.83 5.28
N PRO A 47 6.55 -11.55 6.38
CA PRO A 47 7.08 -11.14 7.68
C PRO A 47 8.62 -11.16 7.68
N ASP A 48 9.24 -10.17 8.31
CA ASP A 48 10.65 -10.20 8.73
C ASP A 48 10.85 -11.04 10.01
N ALA A 49 12.07 -11.05 10.54
CA ALA A 49 12.42 -11.83 11.73
C ALA A 49 11.66 -11.37 12.99
N GLU A 50 11.29 -10.09 13.05
CA GLU A 50 10.55 -9.46 14.14
C GLU A 50 9.02 -9.53 13.94
N GLY A 51 8.57 -10.05 12.80
CA GLY A 51 7.17 -10.25 12.46
C GLY A 51 6.49 -9.04 11.79
N TYR A 52 7.24 -8.00 11.44
CA TYR A 52 6.75 -6.89 10.64
C TYR A 52 6.68 -7.25 9.17
N ALA A 53 5.72 -6.66 8.46
CA ALA A 53 5.66 -6.76 7.02
C ALA A 53 6.94 -6.19 6.39
N ALA A 54 7.57 -6.96 5.53
CA ALA A 54 8.75 -6.59 4.76
C ALA A 54 8.56 -6.97 3.28
N GLY A 55 9.00 -6.11 2.38
CA GLY A 55 8.87 -6.32 0.95
C GLY A 55 8.52 -5.04 0.20
N ARG A 56 8.02 -5.21 -1.02
CA ARG A 56 7.80 -4.10 -1.96
C ARG A 56 6.59 -4.36 -2.84
N ILE A 57 5.72 -3.37 -2.93
CA ILE A 57 4.61 -3.31 -3.88
C ILE A 57 4.83 -2.10 -4.79
N GLU A 58 4.95 -2.33 -6.08
CA GLU A 58 4.89 -1.27 -7.10
C GLU A 58 3.44 -0.83 -7.25
N ILE A 59 3.20 0.48 -7.19
CA ILE A 59 1.86 1.07 -7.35
C ILE A 59 1.94 2.13 -8.44
N ALA A 60 1.03 2.04 -9.41
CA ALA A 60 0.81 3.05 -10.42
C ALA A 60 -0.63 3.55 -10.35
N VAL A 61 -0.81 4.87 -10.32
CA VAL A 61 -2.12 5.52 -10.28
C VAL A 61 -2.28 6.43 -11.48
N THR A 62 -3.15 6.04 -12.41
CA THR A 62 -3.50 6.83 -13.60
C THR A 62 -4.65 7.77 -13.25
N ASN A 63 -4.55 9.02 -13.74
CA ASN A 63 -5.47 10.10 -13.40
C ASN A 63 -5.57 10.32 -11.87
N TRP A 64 -4.42 10.48 -11.21
CA TRP A 64 -4.31 10.54 -9.74
C TRP A 64 -4.81 11.85 -9.11
N ARG A 65 -4.92 12.95 -9.88
CA ARG A 65 -5.27 14.30 -9.36
C ARG A 65 -6.57 14.35 -8.54
N PRO A 66 -7.65 13.63 -8.91
CA PRO A 66 -8.88 13.54 -8.11
C PRO A 66 -8.68 12.91 -6.72
N LEU A 67 -7.57 12.23 -6.44
CA LEU A 67 -7.31 11.67 -5.11
C LEU A 67 -6.96 12.73 -4.07
N VAL A 68 -6.43 13.89 -4.46
CA VAL A 68 -6.09 14.97 -3.51
C VAL A 68 -7.32 15.45 -2.73
N PRO A 69 -8.45 15.83 -3.37
CA PRO A 69 -9.65 16.21 -2.62
C PRO A 69 -10.25 15.04 -1.81
N VAL A 70 -10.08 13.79 -2.25
CA VAL A 70 -10.49 12.60 -1.47
C VAL A 70 -9.67 12.48 -0.18
N MET A 71 -8.36 12.68 -0.25
CA MET A 71 -7.50 12.66 0.93
C MET A 71 -7.87 13.76 1.92
N VAL A 72 -8.24 14.95 1.44
CA VAL A 72 -8.77 16.02 2.30
C VAL A 72 -10.08 15.58 2.96
N ALA A 73 -11.03 15.06 2.17
CA ALA A 73 -12.35 14.66 2.66
C ALA A 73 -12.28 13.52 3.69
N SER A 74 -11.31 12.61 3.56
CA SER A 74 -11.05 11.53 4.52
C SER A 74 -10.32 11.97 5.79
N GLY A 75 -9.81 13.22 5.84
CA GLY A 75 -8.97 13.71 6.92
C GLY A 75 -7.52 13.22 6.87
N ALA A 76 -7.12 12.49 5.82
CA ALA A 76 -5.74 12.04 5.64
C ALA A 76 -4.76 13.20 5.45
N ILE A 77 -5.20 14.30 4.84
CA ILE A 77 -4.45 15.56 4.76
C ILE A 77 -5.34 16.73 5.19
N LYS A 78 -4.74 17.75 5.82
CA LYS A 78 -5.47 18.97 6.16
C LYS A 78 -5.78 19.80 4.91
N PRO A 79 -6.93 20.50 4.82
CA PRO A 79 -7.31 21.29 3.65
C PRO A 79 -6.24 22.29 3.21
N GLU A 80 -5.57 22.95 4.15
CA GLU A 80 -4.50 23.92 3.89
C GLU A 80 -3.25 23.31 3.24
N LEU A 81 -3.06 21.99 3.34
CA LEU A 81 -1.95 21.27 2.73
C LEU A 81 -2.26 20.74 1.33
N ALA A 82 -3.51 20.85 0.85
CA ALA A 82 -3.94 20.24 -0.41
C ALA A 82 -3.10 20.73 -1.61
N LEU A 83 -2.81 22.03 -1.69
CA LEU A 83 -1.98 22.59 -2.76
C LEU A 83 -0.53 22.09 -2.67
N THR A 84 0.06 22.08 -1.48
CA THR A 84 1.43 21.60 -1.24
C THR A 84 1.58 20.13 -1.62
N VAL A 85 0.63 19.28 -1.18
CA VAL A 85 0.60 17.85 -1.51
C VAL A 85 0.39 17.65 -3.00
N GLY A 86 -0.55 18.39 -3.61
CA GLY A 86 -0.79 18.32 -5.05
C GLY A 86 0.45 18.66 -5.88
N ASN A 87 1.19 19.71 -5.50
CA ASN A 87 2.43 20.11 -6.18
C ASN A 87 3.54 19.07 -6.03
N MET A 88 3.71 18.51 -4.83
CA MET A 88 4.67 17.44 -4.56
C MET A 88 4.35 16.18 -5.39
N LEU A 89 3.09 15.73 -5.39
CA LEU A 89 2.67 14.58 -6.21
C LEU A 89 2.84 14.86 -7.71
N ASN A 90 2.61 16.10 -8.16
CA ASN A 90 2.83 16.49 -9.55
C ASN A 90 4.31 16.44 -9.93
N ALA A 91 5.22 16.83 -9.04
CA ALA A 91 6.66 16.67 -9.26
C ALA A 91 7.02 15.19 -9.42
N LEU A 92 6.54 14.32 -8.52
CA LEU A 92 6.80 12.88 -8.57
C LEU A 92 6.22 12.22 -9.84
N ALA A 93 5.02 12.61 -10.26
CA ALA A 93 4.42 12.11 -11.50
C ALA A 93 5.17 12.60 -12.76
N THR A 94 5.90 13.72 -12.68
CA THR A 94 6.68 14.21 -13.82
C THR A 94 8.00 13.44 -13.97
N GLU A 95 8.58 12.94 -12.87
CA GLU A 95 9.81 12.15 -12.88
C GLU A 95 9.66 10.80 -13.62
N SER A 96 8.47 10.21 -13.61
CA SER A 96 8.17 8.94 -14.30
C SER A 96 7.99 9.09 -15.82
N GLY A 97 8.00 10.32 -16.36
CA GLY A 97 7.85 10.60 -17.78
C GLY A 97 6.40 10.72 -18.27
N ASP A 98 5.41 10.45 -17.42
CA ASP A 98 3.98 10.67 -17.70
C ASP A 98 3.30 11.37 -16.51
N ALA A 99 3.06 12.67 -16.66
CA ALA A 99 2.43 13.50 -15.63
C ALA A 99 0.99 13.08 -15.26
N ASN A 100 0.37 12.17 -16.03
CA ASN A 100 -0.92 11.58 -15.72
C ASN A 100 -0.83 10.31 -14.85
N VAL A 101 0.36 9.71 -14.73
CA VAL A 101 0.60 8.47 -13.98
C VAL A 101 1.55 8.73 -12.81
N LEU A 102 1.03 8.59 -11.60
CA LEU A 102 1.83 8.65 -10.39
C LEU A 102 2.32 7.25 -10.03
N GLN A 103 3.62 7.01 -10.15
CA GLN A 103 4.25 5.74 -9.79
C GLN A 103 4.97 5.90 -8.45
N LEU A 104 4.55 5.14 -7.44
CA LEU A 104 5.13 5.19 -6.10
C LEU A 104 5.27 3.78 -5.54
N PRO A 105 6.48 3.33 -5.21
CA PRO A 105 6.62 2.04 -4.54
C PRO A 105 6.22 2.13 -3.08
N LEU A 106 5.39 1.20 -2.62
CA LEU A 106 5.24 0.91 -1.20
C LEU A 106 6.38 -0.01 -0.77
N VAL A 107 7.31 0.51 0.02
CA VAL A 107 8.43 -0.26 0.58
C VAL A 107 8.18 -0.46 2.06
N LEU A 108 8.32 -1.71 2.52
CA LEU A 108 8.27 -2.07 3.92
C LEU A 108 9.60 -2.72 4.28
N ASP A 109 10.32 -2.14 5.23
CA ASP A 109 11.64 -2.61 5.64
C ASP A 109 11.95 -2.14 7.06
N GLY A 110 12.60 -3.00 7.85
CA GLY A 110 12.99 -2.72 9.24
C GLY A 110 11.85 -2.18 10.12
N GLY A 111 10.64 -2.73 9.99
CA GLY A 111 9.47 -2.27 10.74
C GLY A 111 8.93 -0.87 10.35
N ARG A 112 9.36 -0.30 9.23
CA ARG A 112 8.91 1.00 8.70
C ARG A 112 8.29 0.83 7.31
N MET A 113 7.36 1.72 6.96
CA MET A 113 6.78 1.74 5.62
C MET A 113 6.83 3.15 4.99
N SER A 114 7.07 3.18 3.68
CA SER A 114 7.07 4.40 2.87
C SER A 114 6.44 4.18 1.50
N LEU A 115 5.75 5.20 0.98
CA LEU A 115 5.21 5.24 -0.38
C LEU A 115 6.03 6.24 -1.20
N GLY A 116 6.97 5.73 -2.01
CA GLY A 116 8.02 6.54 -2.62
C GLY A 116 8.79 7.32 -1.54
N PRO A 117 8.95 8.66 -1.68
CA PRO A 117 9.63 9.47 -0.66
C PRO A 117 8.77 9.76 0.58
N LEU A 118 7.51 9.29 0.63
CA LEU A 118 6.56 9.64 1.69
C LEU A 118 6.61 8.60 2.82
N PRO A 119 7.04 8.95 4.04
CA PRO A 119 6.96 8.02 5.17
C PRO A 119 5.50 7.85 5.60
N LEU A 120 5.00 6.60 5.69
CA LEU A 120 3.66 6.32 6.22
C LEU A 120 3.68 5.78 7.66
N GLY A 121 4.86 5.58 8.24
CA GLY A 121 5.03 5.22 9.64
C GLY A 121 5.57 3.80 9.84
N ALA A 122 5.06 3.12 10.86
CA ALA A 122 5.48 1.75 11.19
C ALA A 122 4.84 0.75 10.22
N ALA A 123 5.61 -0.22 9.73
CA ALA A 123 5.06 -1.34 8.97
C ALA A 123 4.05 -2.11 9.84
N PRO A 124 2.98 -2.67 9.25
CA PRO A 124 2.04 -3.50 9.99
C PRO A 124 2.72 -4.81 10.43
N ARG A 125 2.26 -5.38 11.54
CA ARG A 125 2.67 -6.73 11.96
C ARG A 125 1.89 -7.77 11.17
N MET A 126 2.59 -8.79 10.67
CA MET A 126 2.01 -9.94 9.97
C MET A 126 1.87 -11.16 10.89
N VAL A 127 2.70 -11.25 11.93
CA VAL A 127 2.59 -12.26 13.00
C VAL A 127 2.57 -11.58 14.36
N ALA A 128 1.81 -12.15 15.30
CA ALA A 128 1.90 -11.75 16.69
C ALA A 128 3.31 -12.10 17.23
N PRO A 129 3.92 -11.27 18.09
CA PRO A 129 5.21 -11.60 18.68
C PRO A 129 5.09 -12.93 19.42
N THR A 130 6.03 -13.84 19.16
CA THR A 130 6.21 -15.06 19.95
C THR A 130 6.71 -14.63 21.33
N GLY A 131 5.80 -14.60 22.31
CA GLY A 131 6.16 -14.65 23.73
C GLY A 131 6.36 -16.08 24.17
#